data_AF-A0A6A3CST4-F1
#
_entry.id   AF-A0A6A3CST4-F1
#
_cell.length_a   1.000
_cell.length_b   1.000
_cell.length_c   1.000
_cell.angle_alpha   90.00
_cell.angle_beta   90.00
_cell.angle_gamma   90.00
#
_symmetry.space_group_name_H-M   'P 1'
#
loop_
_entity.id
_entity.type
_entity.pdbx_description
1 polymer ?
#
loop_
_entity_poly.entity_id
_entity_poly.type
_entity_poly.pdbx_seq_one_letter_code
_entity_poly.pdbx_strand_id
1 'polypeptide(L)'
;MIHLFQSIFLHSIFILALVNGEQDSIYDMLKAHGLPMGLLPKGITRFDIDNTGRFEVQLDQECNAKFESELHYDRNVSGTLSYGQIGDLLGISFQELFLWFPVKGIRVDIPSSGLIYFDVGVIFKQLSLSLFETPRDCTAIGESGDLIQNGKLLAESIEKNSRAKLGYEFDLERFGRKEI
;
A
#
# COMPACT_ATOMS: atom_id res chain seq x y z
N MET A 1 -23.54 -38.28 -41.87
CA MET A 1 -23.68 -36.83 -41.57
C MET A 1 -23.87 -36.55 -40.08
N ILE A 2 -24.75 -37.26 -39.36
CA ILE A 2 -25.09 -36.99 -37.95
C ILE A 2 -23.91 -37.20 -36.96
N HIS A 3 -23.06 -38.21 -37.17
CA HIS A 3 -21.88 -38.45 -36.32
C HIS A 3 -20.79 -37.37 -36.41
N LEU A 4 -20.69 -36.69 -37.57
CA LEU A 4 -19.74 -35.58 -37.74
C LEU A 4 -20.17 -34.36 -36.92
N PHE A 5 -21.48 -34.09 -36.85
CA PHE A 5 -22.03 -33.01 -36.02
C PHE A 5 -21.81 -33.26 -34.51
N GLN A 6 -21.98 -34.49 -34.03
CA GLN A 6 -21.71 -34.82 -32.62
C GLN A 6 -20.22 -34.67 -32.25
N SER A 7 -19.33 -35.08 -33.16
CA SER A 7 -17.88 -34.93 -32.94
C SER A 7 -17.46 -33.46 -32.94
N ILE A 8 -17.98 -32.64 -33.85
CA ILE A 8 -17.70 -31.20 -33.92
C ILE A 8 -18.25 -30.48 -32.68
N PHE A 9 -19.44 -30.85 -32.21
CA PHE A 9 -20.05 -30.25 -31.01
C PHE A 9 -19.25 -30.57 -29.75
N LEU A 10 -18.74 -31.80 -29.60
CA LEU A 10 -17.86 -32.20 -28.49
C LEU A 10 -16.53 -31.43 -28.50
N HIS A 11 -15.93 -31.19 -29.67
CA HIS A 11 -14.69 -30.42 -29.78
C HIS A 11 -14.93 -28.92 -29.52
N SER A 12 -16.05 -28.38 -29.98
CA SER A 12 -16.45 -27.00 -29.71
C SER A 12 -16.67 -26.75 -28.22
N ILE A 13 -17.33 -27.68 -27.51
CA ILE A 13 -17.50 -27.63 -26.05
C ILE A 13 -16.15 -27.73 -25.32
N PHE A 14 -15.23 -28.57 -25.81
CA PHE A 14 -13.89 -28.70 -25.23
C PHE A 14 -13.06 -27.41 -25.37
N ILE A 15 -13.17 -26.70 -26.50
CA ILE A 15 -12.51 -25.40 -26.71
C ILE A 15 -13.12 -24.30 -25.82
N LEU A 16 -14.45 -24.30 -25.63
CA LEU A 16 -15.13 -23.35 -24.75
C LEU A 16 -14.79 -23.56 -23.27
N ALA A 17 -14.52 -24.79 -22.83
CA ALA A 17 -14.19 -25.11 -21.44
C ALA A 17 -12.74 -24.75 -21.03
N LEU A 18 -11.84 -24.52 -21.99
CA LEU A 18 -10.44 -24.14 -21.74
C LEU A 18 -10.24 -22.63 -21.55
N VAL A 19 -11.22 -21.80 -21.88
CA VAL A 19 -11.18 -20.34 -21.62
C VAL A 19 -11.77 -20.06 -20.23
N ASN A 20 -11.21 -20.70 -19.21
CA ASN A 20 -11.28 -20.15 -17.87
C ASN A 20 -10.15 -19.12 -17.80
N GLY A 21 -10.44 -17.88 -18.18
CA GLY A 21 -9.54 -16.77 -17.93
C GLY A 21 -9.40 -16.60 -16.42
N GLU A 22 -8.36 -17.20 -15.85
CA GLU A 22 -7.80 -16.73 -14.59
C GLU A 22 -7.54 -15.24 -14.83
N GLN A 23 -8.21 -14.38 -14.06
CA GLN A 23 -7.91 -12.95 -14.15
C GLN A 23 -6.48 -12.81 -13.66
N ASP A 24 -5.56 -12.58 -14.60
CA ASP A 24 -4.17 -12.32 -14.28
C ASP A 24 -4.13 -11.19 -13.24
N SER A 25 -3.56 -11.48 -12.09
CA SER A 25 -3.38 -10.44 -11.08
C SER A 25 -2.34 -9.44 -11.59
N ILE A 26 -2.33 -8.22 -11.04
CA ILE A 26 -1.24 -7.29 -11.31
C ILE A 26 0.14 -7.90 -10.99
N TYR A 27 0.22 -8.81 -10.01
CA TYR A 27 1.45 -9.51 -9.67
C TYR A 27 1.93 -10.44 -10.78
N ASP A 28 1.00 -11.10 -11.47
CA ASP A 28 1.29 -11.93 -12.64
C ASP A 28 1.73 -11.07 -13.82
N MET A 29 1.10 -9.91 -14.00
CA MET A 29 1.51 -8.93 -15.01
C MET A 29 2.91 -8.38 -14.77
N LEU A 30 3.27 -8.05 -13.52
CA LEU A 30 4.65 -7.65 -13.17
C LEU A 30 5.64 -8.76 -13.55
N LYS A 31 5.34 -10.00 -13.16
CA LYS A 31 6.20 -11.16 -13.43
C LYS A 31 6.36 -11.42 -14.93
N ALA A 32 5.27 -11.33 -15.70
CA ALA A 32 5.28 -11.49 -17.15
C ALA A 32 6.15 -10.43 -17.85
N HIS A 33 6.26 -9.24 -17.26
CA HIS A 33 7.13 -8.16 -17.72
C HIS A 33 8.55 -8.21 -17.12
N GLY A 34 8.95 -9.30 -16.47
CA GLY A 34 10.30 -9.45 -15.91
C GLY A 34 10.56 -8.59 -14.67
N LEU A 35 9.50 -8.13 -14.01
CA LEU A 35 9.56 -7.32 -12.80
C LEU A 35 9.16 -8.14 -11.56
N PRO A 36 9.74 -7.85 -10.39
CA PRO A 36 9.39 -8.55 -9.17
C PRO A 36 8.00 -8.12 -8.66
N MET A 37 7.20 -9.09 -8.23
CA MET A 37 5.81 -8.86 -7.82
C MET A 37 5.66 -7.98 -6.58
N GLY A 38 6.67 -7.93 -5.71
CA GLY A 38 6.64 -7.12 -4.49
C GLY A 38 6.95 -5.63 -4.70
N LEU A 39 6.96 -5.15 -5.94
CA LEU A 39 6.95 -3.70 -6.23
C LEU A 39 5.65 -3.03 -5.77
N LEU A 40 4.56 -3.79 -5.73
CA LEU A 40 3.27 -3.35 -5.24
C LEU A 40 2.94 -4.08 -3.92
N PRO A 41 2.25 -3.41 -2.98
CA PRO A 41 1.88 -4.01 -1.72
C PRO A 41 0.71 -4.98 -1.92
N LYS A 42 0.42 -5.76 -0.89
CA LYS A 42 -0.85 -6.49 -0.78
C LYS A 42 -2.03 -5.52 -0.59
N GLY A 43 -3.24 -6.02 -0.81
CA GLY A 43 -4.47 -5.25 -0.54
C GLY A 43 -4.95 -4.41 -1.72
N ILE A 44 -4.49 -4.72 -2.94
CA ILE A 44 -5.05 -4.15 -4.16
C ILE A 44 -6.48 -4.67 -4.33
N THR A 45 -7.43 -3.74 -4.39
CA THR A 45 -8.86 -4.06 -4.47
C THR A 45 -9.40 -3.97 -5.88
N ARG A 46 -8.77 -3.17 -6.75
CA ARG A 46 -9.06 -3.11 -8.18
C ARG A 46 -7.78 -2.92 -8.98
N PHE A 47 -7.77 -3.47 -10.17
CA PHE A 47 -6.69 -3.37 -11.13
C PHE A 47 -7.28 -3.35 -12.53
N ASP A 48 -6.70 -2.52 -13.39
CA ASP A 48 -6.95 -2.50 -14.83
C ASP A 48 -5.63 -2.29 -15.59
N ILE A 49 -5.54 -2.85 -16.79
CA ILE A 49 -4.40 -2.66 -17.69
C ILE A 49 -4.87 -2.66 -19.14
N ASP A 50 -4.36 -1.70 -19.92
CA ASP A 50 -4.67 -1.63 -21.35
C ASP A 50 -3.61 -2.32 -22.22
N ASN A 51 -3.91 -2.43 -23.52
CA ASN A 51 -3.01 -3.05 -24.50
C ASN A 51 -1.69 -2.28 -24.72
N THR A 52 -1.57 -1.06 -24.20
CA THR A 52 -0.33 -0.26 -24.25
C THR A 52 0.57 -0.53 -23.05
N GLY A 53 0.11 -1.34 -22.08
CA GLY A 53 0.80 -1.62 -20.83
C GLY A 53 0.52 -0.59 -19.74
N ARG A 54 -0.36 0.40 -19.98
CA ARG A 54 -0.77 1.35 -18.94
C ARG A 54 -1.65 0.63 -17.95
N PHE A 55 -1.24 0.65 -16.68
CA PHE A 55 -2.01 0.08 -15.59
C PHE A 55 -2.46 1.14 -14.59
N GLU A 56 -3.54 0.82 -13.90
CA GLU A 56 -3.99 1.48 -12.69
C GLU A 56 -4.36 0.43 -11.64
N VAL A 57 -3.89 0.61 -10.42
CA VAL A 57 -4.27 -0.19 -9.26
C VAL A 57 -4.85 0.71 -8.18
N GLN A 58 -5.84 0.17 -7.47
CA GLN A 58 -6.50 0.86 -6.38
C GLN A 58 -6.34 0.08 -5.09
N LEU A 59 -5.92 0.79 -4.04
CA LEU A 59 -5.90 0.34 -2.66
C LEU A 59 -7.16 0.86 -1.95
N ASP A 60 -7.49 0.27 -0.81
CA ASP A 60 -8.59 0.76 0.04
C ASP A 60 -8.30 2.17 0.58
N GLN A 61 -7.04 2.42 0.92
CA GLN A 61 -6.54 3.68 1.48
C GLN A 61 -5.04 3.84 1.18
N GLU A 62 -4.53 5.06 1.34
CA GLU A 62 -3.09 5.31 1.30
C GLU A 62 -2.38 4.64 2.49
N CYS A 63 -1.16 4.17 2.26
CA CYS A 63 -0.47 3.35 3.22
C CYS A 63 1.05 3.33 3.00
N ASN A 64 1.78 2.90 4.04
CA ASN A 64 3.23 2.72 3.97
C ASN A 64 3.59 1.25 4.09
N ALA A 65 4.50 0.79 3.24
CA ALA A 65 5.13 -0.52 3.34
C ALA A 65 6.59 -0.37 3.78
N LYS A 66 7.01 -1.21 4.74
CA LYS A 66 8.37 -1.20 5.27
C LYS A 66 9.25 -2.18 4.51
N PHE A 67 10.31 -1.66 3.90
CA PHE A 67 11.46 -2.42 3.39
C PHE A 67 12.70 -2.00 4.21
N GLU A 68 13.89 -1.97 3.60
CA GLU A 68 15.05 -1.28 4.18
C GLU A 68 14.74 0.22 4.38
N SER A 69 14.04 0.81 3.40
CA SER A 69 13.42 2.14 3.47
C SER A 69 11.90 2.03 3.39
N GLU A 70 11.19 3.12 3.68
CA GLU A 70 9.73 3.16 3.53
C GLU A 70 9.32 3.53 2.11
N LEU A 71 8.32 2.81 1.61
CA LEU A 71 7.58 3.16 0.40
C LEU A 71 6.17 3.57 0.82
N HIS A 72 5.79 4.78 0.43
CA HIS A 72 4.43 5.29 0.52
C HIS A 72 3.70 4.99 -0.78
N TYR A 73 2.48 4.50 -0.64
CA TYR A 73 1.57 4.24 -1.73
C TYR A 73 0.30 5.08 -1.55
N ASP A 74 0.00 5.88 -2.55
CA ASP A 74 -1.28 6.57 -2.65
C ASP A 74 -2.39 5.55 -2.89
N ARG A 75 -3.64 5.97 -2.68
CA ARG A 75 -4.80 5.11 -2.94
C ARG A 75 -4.87 4.61 -4.39
N ASN A 76 -4.49 5.45 -5.34
CA ASN A 76 -4.44 5.08 -6.76
C ASN A 76 -2.99 5.14 -7.22
N VAL A 77 -2.50 4.05 -7.79
CA VAL A 77 -1.15 3.93 -8.33
C VAL A 77 -1.25 3.57 -9.80
N SER A 78 -0.54 4.28 -10.65
CA SER A 78 -0.58 4.06 -12.10
C SER A 78 0.80 4.12 -12.72
N GLY A 79 1.00 3.41 -13.82
CA GLY A 79 2.23 3.48 -14.59
C GLY A 79 2.10 2.78 -15.94
N THR A 80 3.19 2.72 -16.68
CA THR A 80 3.26 2.01 -17.97
C THR A 80 4.27 0.88 -17.86
N LEU A 81 3.82 -0.35 -18.03
CA LEU A 81 4.66 -1.54 -18.04
C LEU A 81 5.35 -1.73 -19.38
N SER A 82 6.64 -2.04 -19.31
CA SER A 82 7.43 -2.60 -20.41
C SER A 82 8.37 -3.65 -19.85
N TYR A 83 9.02 -4.42 -20.72
CA TYR A 83 9.87 -5.52 -20.25
C TYR A 83 11.05 -4.98 -19.43
N GLY A 84 11.09 -5.36 -18.14
CA GLY A 84 12.09 -4.95 -17.16
C GLY A 84 11.89 -3.55 -16.59
N GLN A 85 10.78 -2.85 -16.89
CA GLN A 85 10.59 -1.46 -16.48
C GLN A 85 9.13 -1.07 -16.24
N ILE A 86 8.92 -0.18 -15.27
CA ILE A 86 7.73 0.65 -15.10
C ILE A 86 8.13 2.10 -15.40
N GLY A 87 7.50 2.70 -16.40
CA GLY A 87 7.62 4.12 -16.71
C GLY A 87 6.38 4.90 -16.24
N ASP A 88 6.46 6.24 -16.31
CA ASP A 88 5.36 7.16 -15.99
C ASP A 88 4.64 6.85 -14.67
N LEU A 89 5.40 6.42 -13.66
CA LEU A 89 4.87 5.92 -12.40
C LEU A 89 4.39 7.09 -11.53
N LEU A 90 3.18 6.93 -11.00
CA LEU A 90 2.50 7.88 -10.11
C LEU A 90 1.92 7.13 -8.91
N GLY A 91 1.80 7.84 -7.79
CA GLY A 91 1.22 7.30 -6.56
C GLY A 91 2.19 6.51 -5.69
N ILE A 92 3.49 6.55 -5.98
CA ILE A 92 4.53 5.92 -5.14
C ILE A 92 5.57 6.96 -4.75
N SER A 93 5.91 7.02 -3.47
CA SER A 93 7.01 7.83 -2.95
C SER A 93 7.96 7.00 -2.09
N PHE A 94 9.25 7.25 -2.21
CA PHE A 94 10.30 6.61 -1.43
C PHE A 94 10.83 7.54 -0.35
N GLN A 95 11.04 7.02 0.86
CA GLN A 95 11.59 7.80 1.96
C GLN A 95 13.12 7.73 2.01
N GLU A 96 13.76 8.90 2.03
CA GLU A 96 15.20 9.05 2.24
C GLU A 96 15.47 10.25 3.16
N LEU A 97 16.28 10.06 4.20
CA LEU A 97 16.57 11.09 5.21
C LEU A 97 15.32 11.84 5.72
N PHE A 98 14.23 11.09 5.97
CA PHE A 98 12.91 11.60 6.41
C PHE A 98 12.13 12.43 5.39
N LEU A 99 12.63 12.55 4.14
CA LEU A 99 11.96 13.22 3.04
C LEU A 99 11.35 12.20 2.08
N TRP A 100 10.18 12.51 1.55
CA TRP A 100 9.50 11.69 0.55
C TRP A 100 9.84 12.18 -0.86
N PHE A 101 10.32 11.26 -1.69
CA PHE A 101 10.65 11.53 -3.08
C PHE A 101 9.74 10.74 -4.00
N PRO A 102 9.07 11.37 -4.98
CA PRO A 102 8.18 10.66 -5.89
C PRO A 102 9.00 9.73 -6.79
N VAL A 103 8.51 8.50 -6.95
CA VAL A 103 9.11 7.51 -7.85
C VAL A 103 8.46 7.65 -9.22
N LYS A 104 9.24 8.03 -10.24
CA LYS A 104 8.79 8.25 -11.62
C LYS A 104 8.91 7.03 -12.51
N GLY A 105 9.72 6.07 -12.11
CA GLY A 105 9.91 4.82 -12.82
C GLY A 105 10.74 3.84 -12.01
N ILE A 106 10.66 2.57 -12.39
CA ILE A 106 11.39 1.47 -11.76
C ILE A 106 11.94 0.60 -12.87
N ARG A 107 13.21 0.19 -12.80
CA ARG A 107 13.80 -0.70 -13.81
C ARG A 107 14.76 -1.72 -13.19
N VAL A 108 14.91 -2.85 -13.86
CA VAL A 108 15.92 -3.87 -13.55
C VAL A 108 16.89 -4.00 -14.72
N ASP A 109 18.12 -4.44 -14.46
CA ASP A 109 19.07 -4.72 -15.54
C ASP A 109 18.70 -6.04 -16.25
N ILE A 110 18.99 -6.13 -17.55
CA ILE A 110 18.79 -7.34 -18.36
C ILE A 110 20.10 -7.64 -19.10
N PRO A 111 20.79 -8.75 -18.80
CA PRO A 111 20.48 -9.74 -17.76
C PRO A 111 20.58 -9.16 -16.34
N SER A 112 19.87 -9.77 -15.38
CA SER A 112 19.79 -9.25 -14.01
C SER A 112 21.15 -9.15 -13.34
N SER A 113 21.44 -7.96 -12.80
CA SER A 113 22.58 -7.67 -11.93
C SER A 113 22.30 -7.98 -10.45
N GLY A 114 21.05 -8.36 -10.12
CA GLY A 114 20.57 -8.43 -8.74
C GLY A 114 20.19 -7.07 -8.13
N LEU A 115 20.23 -6.00 -8.93
CA LEU A 115 19.84 -4.64 -8.53
C LEU A 115 18.54 -4.19 -9.19
N ILE A 116 17.87 -3.28 -8.52
CA ILE A 116 16.69 -2.57 -9.01
C ILE A 116 16.88 -1.07 -8.79
N TYR A 117 16.44 -0.28 -9.77
CA TYR A 117 16.67 1.17 -9.82
C TYR A 117 15.33 1.90 -9.77
N PHE A 118 15.18 2.77 -8.78
CA PHE A 118 14.02 3.65 -8.61
C PHE A 118 14.41 5.03 -9.10
N ASP A 119 13.74 5.52 -10.14
CA ASP A 119 13.88 6.89 -10.62
C ASP A 119 13.16 7.83 -9.65
N VAL A 120 13.92 8.63 -8.91
CA VAL A 120 13.40 9.63 -7.97
C VAL A 120 13.59 11.06 -8.50
N GLY A 121 13.67 11.22 -9.82
CA GLY A 121 13.78 12.49 -10.54
C GLY A 121 15.17 12.69 -11.14
N VAL A 122 16.07 13.35 -10.40
CA VAL A 122 17.41 13.72 -10.94
C VAL A 122 18.39 12.53 -10.87
N ILE A 123 18.13 11.57 -9.99
CA ILE A 123 19.01 10.42 -9.73
C ILE A 123 18.20 9.14 -9.59
N PHE A 124 18.91 8.01 -9.72
CA PHE A 124 18.35 6.69 -9.45
C PHE A 124 18.80 6.20 -8.08
N LYS A 125 17.85 5.77 -7.26
CA LYS A 125 18.11 5.00 -6.04
C LYS A 125 18.33 3.53 -6.42
N GLN A 126 19.46 2.98 -6.02
CA GLN A 126 19.80 1.57 -6.24
C GLN A 126 19.45 0.76 -4.98
N LEU A 127 18.76 -0.35 -5.17
CA LEU A 127 18.36 -1.27 -4.11
C LEU A 127 18.60 -2.72 -4.55
N SER A 128 18.64 -3.64 -3.59
CA SER A 128 18.70 -5.07 -3.91
C SER A 128 17.35 -5.54 -4.46
N LEU A 129 17.39 -6.27 -5.58
CA LEU A 129 16.19 -6.81 -6.22
C LEU A 129 15.43 -7.78 -5.32
N SER A 130 16.15 -8.52 -4.46
CA SER A 130 15.57 -9.53 -3.55
C SER A 130 14.62 -8.94 -2.52
N LEU A 131 14.74 -7.65 -2.19
CA LEU A 131 13.85 -6.97 -1.25
C LEU A 131 12.40 -6.94 -1.75
N PHE A 132 12.20 -7.05 -3.07
CA PHE A 132 10.91 -6.91 -3.75
C PHE A 132 10.35 -8.23 -4.27
N GLU A 133 10.93 -9.38 -3.93
CA GLU A 133 10.44 -10.68 -4.42
C GLU A 133 9.01 -11.00 -3.96
N THR A 134 8.61 -10.51 -2.78
CA THR A 134 7.29 -10.78 -2.19
C THR A 134 6.55 -9.49 -1.86
N PRO A 135 5.23 -9.39 -2.17
CA PRO A 135 4.41 -8.26 -1.77
C PRO A 135 4.39 -8.10 -0.26
N ARG A 136 4.62 -6.87 0.21
CA ARG A 136 4.58 -6.52 1.64
C ARG A 136 3.17 -6.14 2.06
N ASP A 137 2.88 -6.35 3.34
CA ASP A 137 1.69 -5.78 3.96
C ASP A 137 1.83 -4.25 4.03
N CYS A 138 0.74 -3.53 3.78
CA CYS A 138 0.72 -2.08 3.78
C CYS A 138 -0.02 -1.58 5.01
N THR A 139 0.63 -0.74 5.82
CA THR A 139 0.02 -0.17 7.01
C THR A 139 -0.61 1.16 6.65
N ALA A 140 -1.92 1.27 6.83
CA ALA A 140 -2.63 2.53 6.66
C ALA A 140 -1.91 3.64 7.45
N ILE A 141 -1.76 4.82 6.83
CA ILE A 141 -1.33 5.98 7.58
C ILE A 141 -2.52 6.37 8.44
N GLY A 142 -2.45 5.98 9.71
CA GLY A 142 -3.42 6.45 10.68
C GLY A 142 -3.37 7.97 10.66
N GLU A 143 -4.50 8.61 10.35
CA GLU A 143 -4.70 10.01 10.72
C GLU A 143 -4.24 10.15 12.17
N SER A 144 -3.52 11.23 12.46
CA SER A 144 -2.98 11.60 13.76
C SER A 144 -4.06 11.86 14.84
N GLY A 145 -5.13 11.07 14.87
CA GLY A 145 -6.15 11.04 15.91
C GLY A 145 -5.62 10.57 17.27
N ASP A 146 -4.45 9.91 17.32
CA ASP A 146 -3.88 9.43 18.59
C ASP A 146 -3.27 10.57 19.44
N LEU A 147 -2.78 11.64 18.79
CA LEU A 147 -2.31 12.83 19.52
C LEU A 147 -3.48 13.66 20.07
N ILE A 148 -4.61 13.74 19.35
CA ILE A 148 -5.79 14.46 19.82
C ILE A 148 -6.51 13.68 20.93
N GLN A 149 -6.58 12.35 20.83
CA GLN A 149 -7.19 11.53 21.89
C GLN A 149 -6.38 11.63 23.19
N ASN A 150 -5.05 11.55 23.13
CA ASN A 150 -4.19 11.73 24.30
C ASN A 150 -4.27 13.16 24.87
N GLY A 151 -4.33 14.19 24.01
CA GLY A 151 -4.53 15.58 24.45
C GLY A 151 -5.87 15.80 25.16
N LYS A 152 -6.95 15.18 24.66
CA LYS A 152 -8.28 15.25 25.28
C LYS A 152 -8.31 14.51 26.63
N LEU A 153 -7.73 13.32 26.71
CA LEU A 153 -7.62 12.56 27.95
C LEU A 153 -6.76 13.26 29.01
N LEU A 154 -5.69 13.95 28.59
CA LEU A 154 -4.86 14.76 29.47
C LEU A 154 -5.64 15.98 29.99
N ALA A 155 -6.33 16.71 29.12
CA ALA A 155 -7.17 17.85 29.50
C ALA A 155 -8.28 17.44 30.47
N GLU A 156 -8.94 16.32 30.22
CA GLU A 156 -10.02 15.79 31.05
C GLU A 156 -9.51 15.30 32.42
N SER A 157 -8.29 14.74 32.47
CA SER A 157 -7.63 14.34 33.72
C SER A 157 -7.18 15.55 34.54
N ILE A 158 -6.69 16.61 33.91
CA ILE A 158 -6.32 17.88 34.56
C ILE A 158 -7.57 18.56 35.14
N GLU A 159 -8.68 18.59 34.40
CA GLU A 159 -9.94 19.18 34.85
C GLU A 159 -10.58 18.39 36.02
N LYS A 160 -10.57 17.06 35.97
CA LYS A 160 -11.06 16.23 37.08
C LYS A 160 -10.22 16.41 38.33
N ASN A 161 -8.90 16.52 38.19
CA ASN A 161 -8.00 16.76 39.31
C ASN A 161 -8.20 18.16 39.92
N SER A 162 -8.45 19.20 39.10
CA SER A 162 -8.72 20.56 39.60
C SER A 162 -10.07 20.65 40.33
N ARG A 163 -11.11 19.95 39.87
CA ARG A 163 -12.40 19.85 40.57
C ARG A 163 -12.30 19.06 41.87
N ALA A 164 -11.59 17.93 41.86
CA ALA A 164 -11.32 17.16 43.07
C ALA A 164 -10.52 17.99 44.08
N LYS A 165 -9.63 18.87 43.58
CA LYS A 165 -8.83 19.79 44.37
C LYS A 165 -9.66 20.85 45.08
N LEU A 166 -10.60 21.46 44.36
CA LEU A 166 -11.56 22.41 44.93
C LEU A 166 -12.56 21.76 45.90
N GLY A 167 -12.91 20.48 45.69
CA GLY A 167 -13.80 19.73 46.58
C GLY A 167 -13.18 19.45 47.95
N TYR A 168 -11.92 19.03 48.00
CA TYR A 168 -11.26 18.74 49.28
C TYR A 168 -11.01 20.00 50.12
N GLU A 169 -10.74 21.14 49.47
CA GLU A 169 -10.47 22.41 50.15
C GLU A 169 -11.76 22.95 50.81
N PHE A 170 -12.93 22.71 50.20
CA PHE A 170 -14.23 23.13 50.73
C PHE A 170 -14.73 22.26 51.89
N ASP A 171 -14.32 20.99 51.96
CA ASP A 171 -14.65 20.09 53.08
C ASP A 171 -13.79 20.36 54.33
N LEU A 172 -12.54 20.83 54.15
CA LEU A 172 -11.65 21.24 55.25
C LEU A 172 -12.13 22.51 55.97
N GLU A 173 -12.83 23.43 55.27
CA GLU A 173 -13.44 24.59 55.93
C GLU A 173 -14.74 24.26 56.68
N ARG A 174 -15.38 23.12 56.38
CA ARG A 174 -16.62 22.70 57.06
C ARG A 174 -16.36 21.89 58.34
N PHE A 175 -15.22 21.21 58.45
CA PHE A 175 -14.88 20.40 59.63
C PHE A 175 -14.25 21.20 60.79
N GLY A 176 -13.83 22.45 60.56
CA GLY A 176 -13.26 23.33 61.60
C GLY A 176 -14.28 24.09 62.45
N ARG A 177 -15.59 23.87 62.28
CA ARG A 177 -16.62 24.62 63.02
C ARG A 177 -17.68 23.72 63.65
N LYS A 178 -17.27 22.85 64.58
CA LYS A 178 -18.07 22.34 65.70
C LYS A 178 -17.15 21.53 66.62
N GLU A 179 -16.75 22.14 67.73
CA GLU A 179 -16.86 21.61 69.12
C GLU A 179 -16.51 22.75 70.09
N ILE A 180 -17.54 23.26 70.78
CA ILE A 180 -17.50 23.82 72.14
C ILE A 180 -18.30 22.82 72.98
#